data_AF-A0A7M7M8S0-F1
#
_entry.id   AF-A0A7M7M8S0-F1
#
_cell.length_a   1.000
_cell.length_b   1.000
_cell.length_c   1.000
_cell.angle_alpha   90.00
_cell.angle_beta   90.00
_cell.angle_gamma   90.00
#
_symmetry.space_group_name_H-M   'P 1'
#
loop_
_entity.id
_entity.type
_entity.pdbx_description
1 polymer ?
#
loop_
_entity_poly.entity_id
_entity_poly.type
_entity_poly.pdbx_seq_one_letter_code
_entity_poly.pdbx_strand_id
1 'polypeptide(L)'
;MSSKVRKFQSREIKLDLYTSSILANTKFTCHSHGYKQDQGLVRVLDVNTVQGHSRVLNGATFVHLQESVPVHPACDLVRNIFFLKTHKTGSSTIFNILFRFADEYDRTVAIPRIHGNLMNYPKLFQESFMFNYSVINRRVEIFAVHSRLNINEVQRIMPPKTKFITILRHPLYAWESAYDYFRISSKTNLSIESFAFNDSAIQMMRGRKISSWFGFNMMYFDMGFEENFQETAEVQAQKAISMLEQNFHLVLLAEFMEESLVLLREELCWKLESMVAFRHNERNLSIRIQIMSSEAEARILYLNDIDMRIYKHFLEKFLHLLDKFGRGRMFNEVQALKLRNRFWSDICIAERKQGILNTIEFVPGQEVPSICDRLTLKEVHYIRKFRTRYISELWWNFRKRRRPRLRRKNRKSDIVSRNRQGHKDPKGRV
;
A
#
# COMPACT_ATOMS: atom_id res chain seq x y z
N MET A 1 29.35 -16.33 -52.62
CA MET A 1 28.74 -17.66 -52.36
C MET A 1 29.31 -18.18 -51.05
N SER A 2 28.63 -18.60 -49.98
CA SER A 2 27.22 -18.66 -49.61
C SER A 2 27.20 -18.53 -48.08
N SER A 3 26.33 -17.66 -47.58
CA SER A 3 26.03 -17.41 -46.18
C SER A 3 25.14 -18.52 -45.60
N LYS A 4 25.43 -19.01 -44.38
CA LYS A 4 24.44 -19.72 -43.55
C LYS A 4 24.24 -18.99 -42.22
N VAL A 5 23.33 -18.03 -42.25
CA VAL A 5 22.69 -17.43 -41.07
C VAL A 5 21.73 -18.47 -40.49
N ARG A 6 21.95 -18.91 -39.25
CA ARG A 6 20.95 -19.68 -38.49
C ARG A 6 19.88 -18.73 -37.98
N LYS A 7 18.67 -18.86 -38.52
CA LYS A 7 17.45 -18.20 -38.03
C LYS A 7 17.16 -18.69 -36.60
N PHE A 8 17.20 -17.78 -35.63
CA PHE A 8 16.53 -17.95 -34.35
C PHE A 8 15.03 -17.65 -34.57
N GLN A 9 14.17 -18.66 -34.44
CA GLN A 9 12.74 -18.46 -34.35
C GLN A 9 12.41 -18.01 -32.91
N SER A 10 12.06 -16.75 -32.74
CA SER A 10 11.39 -16.23 -31.55
C SER A 10 9.98 -16.84 -31.48
N ARG A 11 9.73 -17.68 -30.47
CA ARG A 11 8.35 -18.03 -30.10
C ARG A 11 7.73 -16.81 -29.44
N GLU A 12 6.83 -16.15 -30.15
CA GLU A 12 5.89 -15.18 -29.59
C GLU A 12 5.07 -15.86 -28.48
N ILE A 13 5.17 -15.34 -27.26
CA ILE A 13 4.18 -15.61 -26.21
C ILE A 13 3.13 -14.52 -26.34
N LYS A 14 2.06 -14.79 -27.09
CA LYS A 14 0.83 -14.01 -27.04
C LYS A 14 0.17 -14.26 -25.69
N LEU A 15 0.00 -13.21 -24.88
CA LEU A 15 -0.97 -13.22 -23.79
C LEU A 15 -2.37 -13.09 -24.42
N ASP A 16 -2.91 -14.21 -24.90
CA ASP A 16 -4.29 -14.25 -25.35
C ASP A 16 -5.24 -14.22 -24.15
N LEU A 17 -6.29 -13.43 -24.34
CA LEU A 17 -7.35 -13.09 -23.39
C LEU A 17 -8.05 -14.33 -22.82
N TYR A 18 -7.81 -14.62 -21.55
CA TYR A 18 -8.59 -15.59 -20.77
C TYR A 18 -9.98 -15.01 -20.43
N THR A 19 -10.89 -14.92 -21.41
CA THR A 19 -12.32 -14.62 -21.14
C THR A 19 -13.34 -15.30 -22.06
N SER A 20 -12.97 -16.19 -22.99
CA SER A 20 -13.94 -16.70 -23.99
C SER A 20 -14.15 -18.21 -24.13
N SER A 21 -13.78 -19.06 -23.17
CA SER A 21 -13.94 -20.54 -23.32
C SER A 21 -14.87 -21.25 -22.33
N ILE A 22 -15.73 -20.56 -21.56
CA ILE A 22 -16.68 -21.22 -20.62
C ILE A 22 -18.16 -20.93 -20.97
N LEU A 23 -18.51 -20.81 -22.26
CA LEU A 23 -19.91 -20.67 -22.68
C LEU A 23 -20.33 -21.58 -23.84
N ALA A 24 -19.65 -22.70 -24.04
CA ALA A 24 -20.07 -23.71 -25.01
C ALA A 24 -20.32 -25.05 -24.30
N ASN A 25 -21.48 -25.16 -23.64
CA ASN A 25 -22.30 -26.38 -23.50
C ASN A 25 -23.25 -26.25 -22.31
N THR A 26 -24.37 -25.56 -22.51
CA THR A 26 -25.56 -25.80 -21.70
C THR A 26 -26.78 -25.41 -22.53
N LYS A 27 -27.46 -26.40 -23.11
CA LYS A 27 -28.76 -26.23 -23.74
C LYS A 27 -29.80 -26.00 -22.64
N PHE A 28 -30.43 -24.83 -22.62
CA PHE A 28 -31.68 -24.62 -21.90
C PHE A 28 -32.79 -24.36 -22.92
N THR A 29 -33.77 -25.25 -22.96
CA THR A 29 -35.02 -25.09 -23.69
C THR A 29 -35.91 -24.08 -22.96
N CYS A 30 -36.29 -23.00 -23.64
CA CYS A 30 -37.29 -22.05 -23.17
C CYS A 30 -38.65 -22.38 -23.82
N HIS A 31 -39.67 -22.64 -22.99
CA HIS A 31 -41.07 -22.56 -23.43
C HIS A 31 -41.59 -21.15 -23.16
N SER A 32 -42.05 -20.48 -24.21
CA SER A 32 -42.76 -19.20 -24.13
C SER A 32 -44.25 -19.45 -23.90
N HIS A 33 -44.81 -18.89 -22.83
CA HIS A 33 -46.23 -18.53 -22.79
C HIS A 33 -46.32 -17.02 -22.62
N GLY A 34 -46.96 -16.38 -23.60
CA GLY A 34 -47.07 -14.94 -23.70
C GLY A 34 -48.23 -14.40 -22.87
N TYR A 35 -47.99 -13.25 -22.24
CA TYR A 35 -49.02 -12.29 -21.90
C TYR A 35 -48.46 -10.88 -22.15
N LYS A 36 -49.27 -10.05 -22.82
CA LYS A 36 -48.95 -8.69 -23.28
C LYS A 36 -49.19 -7.65 -22.17
N GLN A 37 -48.33 -6.60 -22.20
CA GLN A 37 -48.52 -5.17 -21.82
C GLN A 37 -49.04 -4.87 -20.39
N ASP A 38 -48.53 -3.92 -19.61
CA ASP A 38 -47.61 -2.79 -19.78
C ASP A 38 -47.07 -2.41 -18.37
N GLN A 39 -46.02 -1.59 -18.35
CA GLN A 39 -45.36 -0.95 -17.19
C GLN A 39 -44.34 -1.78 -16.40
N GLY A 40 -43.25 -1.10 -16.03
CA GLY A 40 -41.93 -1.68 -15.85
C GLY A 40 -41.72 -2.49 -14.57
N LEU A 41 -40.66 -3.31 -14.56
CA LEU A 41 -39.89 -3.58 -13.35
C LEU A 41 -38.54 -4.23 -13.70
N VAL A 42 -37.56 -3.85 -12.88
CA VAL A 42 -36.23 -4.41 -12.69
C VAL A 42 -36.30 -5.93 -12.49
N ARG A 43 -35.46 -6.69 -13.21
CA ARG A 43 -35.28 -8.12 -12.97
C ARG A 43 -34.54 -8.36 -11.66
N VAL A 44 -35.28 -8.84 -10.67
CA VAL A 44 -34.77 -9.60 -9.53
C VAL A 44 -34.31 -10.96 -10.06
N LEU A 45 -33.10 -11.40 -9.71
CA LEU A 45 -32.70 -12.80 -9.81
C LEU A 45 -32.62 -13.40 -8.41
N ASP A 46 -33.23 -14.58 -8.31
CA ASP A 46 -33.59 -15.33 -7.11
C ASP A 46 -32.45 -15.54 -6.11
N VAL A 47 -32.76 -15.23 -4.85
CA VAL A 47 -31.98 -15.57 -3.66
C VAL A 47 -32.64 -16.78 -3.02
N ASN A 48 -32.04 -17.96 -3.14
CA ASN A 48 -32.52 -19.11 -2.37
C ASN A 48 -32.18 -18.95 -0.88
N THR A 49 -33.25 -18.82 -0.09
CA THR A 49 -33.38 -19.07 1.36
C THR A 49 -32.58 -18.19 2.32
N VAL A 50 -33.21 -17.09 2.75
CA VAL A 50 -32.94 -16.41 4.03
C VAL A 50 -34.19 -16.52 4.89
N GLN A 51 -34.14 -17.28 6.00
CA GLN A 51 -35.12 -17.15 7.07
C GLN A 51 -34.66 -16.05 8.03
N GLY A 52 -35.39 -14.93 8.06
CA GLY A 52 -35.17 -13.84 9.01
C GLY A 52 -36.49 -13.16 9.33
N HIS A 53 -36.82 -13.03 10.62
CA HIS A 53 -38.04 -12.38 11.08
C HIS A 53 -37.92 -10.85 10.97
N SER A 54 -38.83 -10.20 10.26
CA SER A 54 -38.96 -8.74 10.23
C SER A 54 -39.85 -8.26 11.38
N ARG A 55 -39.37 -7.30 12.17
CA ARG A 55 -40.22 -6.40 12.95
C ARG A 55 -40.03 -4.98 12.43
N VAL A 56 -41.13 -4.36 12.01
CA VAL A 56 -41.19 -3.01 11.45
C VAL A 56 -41.39 -2.02 12.61
N LEU A 57 -40.45 -1.11 12.80
CA LEU A 57 -40.67 0.17 13.50
C LEU A 57 -39.90 1.28 12.77
N ASN A 58 -40.65 2.22 12.18
CA ASN A 58 -40.26 3.54 11.67
C ASN A 58 -39.07 3.64 10.70
N GLY A 59 -39.36 3.51 9.41
CA GLY A 59 -38.88 4.47 8.40
C GLY A 59 -37.46 4.32 7.82
N ALA A 60 -36.66 3.36 8.25
CA ALA A 60 -35.41 3.02 7.58
C ALA A 60 -35.18 1.51 7.59
N THR A 61 -35.24 0.87 6.42
CA THR A 61 -34.89 -0.54 6.26
C THR A 61 -33.37 -0.66 6.35
N PHE A 62 -32.84 -0.81 7.56
CA PHE A 62 -31.46 -1.28 7.75
C PHE A 62 -31.41 -2.76 7.35
N VAL A 63 -30.99 -3.04 6.12
CA VAL A 63 -30.52 -4.38 5.78
C VAL A 63 -29.19 -4.57 6.50
N HIS A 64 -29.24 -5.15 7.70
CA HIS A 64 -28.07 -5.75 8.30
C HIS A 64 -27.67 -6.89 7.35
N LEU A 65 -26.68 -6.64 6.49
CA LEU A 65 -25.97 -7.72 5.82
C LEU A 65 -25.27 -8.51 6.91
N GLN A 66 -25.95 -9.53 7.43
CA GLN A 66 -25.34 -10.46 8.34
C GLN A 66 -24.38 -11.29 7.50
N GLU A 67 -23.14 -10.84 7.52
CA GLU A 67 -21.96 -11.50 7.01
C GLU A 67 -21.99 -12.99 7.41
N SER A 68 -22.21 -13.88 6.44
CA SER A 68 -21.66 -15.24 6.53
C SER A 68 -20.16 -15.14 6.25
N VAL A 69 -19.43 -14.52 7.18
CA VAL A 69 -17.96 -14.51 7.18
C VAL A 69 -17.52 -15.97 7.29
N PRO A 70 -16.79 -16.52 6.31
CA PRO A 70 -15.98 -17.69 6.58
C PRO A 70 -15.07 -17.28 7.72
N VAL A 71 -15.26 -17.89 8.89
CA VAL A 71 -14.44 -17.65 10.08
C VAL A 71 -12.99 -17.77 9.64
N HIS A 72 -12.29 -16.65 9.55
CA HIS A 72 -10.84 -16.66 9.38
C HIS A 72 -10.29 -17.56 10.48
N PRO A 73 -9.39 -18.52 10.18
CA PRO A 73 -8.71 -19.22 11.24
C PRO A 73 -8.14 -18.19 12.21
N ALA A 74 -8.29 -18.42 13.53
CA ALA A 74 -7.91 -17.46 14.55
C ALA A 74 -6.49 -16.93 14.30
N CYS A 75 -6.37 -15.70 13.83
CA CYS A 75 -5.10 -15.07 13.54
C CYS A 75 -5.09 -13.64 14.09
N ASP A 76 -3.93 -13.22 14.58
CA ASP A 76 -3.81 -11.97 15.32
C ASP A 76 -3.69 -10.77 14.37
N LEU A 77 -4.48 -9.73 14.64
CA LEU A 77 -4.40 -8.47 13.92
C LEU A 77 -2.96 -7.94 13.89
N VAL A 78 -2.37 -7.89 12.70
CA VAL A 78 -1.01 -7.37 12.48
C VAL A 78 -1.04 -5.84 12.60
N ARG A 79 -0.10 -5.30 13.38
CA ARG A 79 0.05 -3.86 13.64
C ARG A 79 1.39 -3.29 13.21
N ASN A 80 2.42 -4.13 13.14
CA ASN A 80 3.78 -3.72 12.80
C ASN A 80 4.07 -4.09 11.34
N ILE A 81 4.23 -3.09 10.48
CA ILE A 81 4.29 -3.28 9.03
C ILE A 81 5.41 -2.44 8.44
N PHE A 82 6.32 -3.08 7.73
CA PHE A 82 7.26 -2.41 6.85
C PHE A 82 6.82 -2.65 5.41
N PHE A 83 6.58 -1.57 4.67
CA PHE A 83 6.25 -1.60 3.26
C PHE A 83 7.33 -0.86 2.46
N LEU A 84 8.10 -1.62 1.68
CA LEU A 84 9.01 -1.06 0.70
C LEU A 84 8.22 -0.54 -0.50
N LYS A 85 8.06 0.79 -0.59
CA LYS A 85 7.51 1.42 -1.80
C LYS A 85 8.56 1.41 -2.91
N THR A 86 8.29 0.65 -3.96
CA THR A 86 9.00 0.78 -5.23
C THR A 86 8.35 1.83 -6.12
N HIS A 87 9.14 2.41 -7.04
CA HIS A 87 8.70 3.45 -7.95
C HIS A 87 7.72 2.92 -9.00
N LYS A 88 6.61 3.66 -9.17
CA LYS A 88 5.63 3.50 -10.27
C LYS A 88 4.94 2.14 -10.34
N THR A 89 4.84 1.47 -9.21
CA THR A 89 4.21 0.15 -9.02
C THR A 89 2.81 0.21 -8.40
N GLY A 90 2.13 1.36 -8.42
CA GLY A 90 0.84 1.52 -7.71
C GLY A 90 0.98 1.59 -6.18
N SER A 91 2.19 1.78 -5.68
CA SER A 91 2.52 1.79 -4.25
C SER A 91 1.85 2.92 -3.43
N SER A 92 1.25 3.92 -4.08
CA SER A 92 0.41 4.95 -3.42
C SER A 92 -0.90 4.39 -2.86
N THR A 93 -1.47 3.36 -3.51
CA THR A 93 -2.67 2.67 -3.04
C THR A 93 -2.40 1.97 -1.71
N ILE A 94 -1.32 1.18 -1.65
CA ILE A 94 -0.90 0.47 -0.45
C ILE A 94 -0.51 1.45 0.66
N PHE A 95 0.20 2.54 0.32
CA PHE A 95 0.48 3.62 1.27
C PHE A 95 -0.79 4.14 1.94
N ASN A 96 -1.83 4.45 1.17
CA ASN A 96 -3.07 5.02 1.70
C ASN A 96 -3.76 4.04 2.64
N ILE A 97 -3.83 2.75 2.29
CA ILE A 97 -4.36 1.69 3.17
C ILE A 97 -3.63 1.66 4.51
N LEU A 98 -2.29 1.62 4.49
CA LEU A 98 -1.47 1.52 5.71
C LEU A 98 -1.55 2.79 6.58
N PHE A 99 -1.52 3.97 5.98
CA PHE A 99 -1.63 5.24 6.72
C PHE A 99 -3.05 5.48 7.26
N ARG A 100 -4.08 4.99 6.59
CA ARG A 100 -5.45 4.99 7.09
C ARG A 100 -5.61 4.12 8.31
N PHE A 101 -5.11 2.89 8.24
CA PHE A 101 -5.08 2.01 9.40
C PHE A 101 -4.33 2.64 10.57
N ALA A 102 -3.18 3.28 10.30
CA ALA A 102 -2.46 3.97 11.36
C ALA A 102 -3.25 5.11 12.01
N ASP A 103 -3.97 5.88 11.20
CA ASP A 103 -4.80 6.99 11.66
C ASP A 103 -6.00 6.50 12.50
N GLU A 104 -6.62 5.40 12.06
CA GLU A 104 -7.77 4.79 12.73
C GLU A 104 -7.40 4.10 14.06
N TYR A 105 -6.25 3.42 14.11
CA TYR A 105 -5.81 2.63 15.26
C TYR A 105 -4.72 3.31 16.10
N ASP A 106 -4.53 4.62 15.92
CA ASP A 106 -3.58 5.45 16.65
C ASP A 106 -2.10 5.03 16.53
N ARG A 107 -1.73 4.31 15.46
CA ARG A 107 -0.38 3.76 15.26
C ARG A 107 0.63 4.83 14.88
N THR A 108 1.88 4.56 15.23
CA THR A 108 3.01 5.42 14.91
C THR A 108 3.56 5.08 13.53
N VAL A 109 3.48 6.02 12.59
CA VAL A 109 4.06 5.89 11.25
C VAL A 109 5.43 6.55 11.16
N ALA A 110 6.34 5.92 10.42
CA ALA A 110 7.60 6.53 10.02
C ALA A 110 7.33 7.74 9.10
N ILE A 111 7.82 8.92 9.47
CA ILE A 111 7.77 10.13 8.64
C ILE A 111 9.17 10.73 8.53
N PRO A 112 9.49 11.44 7.42
CA PRO A 112 10.79 12.05 7.25
C PRO A 112 11.13 13.04 8.37
N ARG A 113 12.41 13.24 8.66
CA ARG A 113 12.85 14.28 9.60
C ARG A 113 12.65 15.68 9.03
N ILE A 114 12.99 15.83 7.75
CA ILE A 114 12.89 17.07 6.98
C ILE A 114 11.50 17.16 6.34
N HIS A 115 11.01 18.36 6.04
CA HIS A 115 9.78 18.54 5.28
C HIS A 115 9.90 17.86 3.91
N GLY A 116 8.84 17.14 3.51
CA GLY A 116 8.80 16.32 2.30
C GLY A 116 8.12 14.98 2.55
N ASN A 117 8.12 14.13 1.52
CA ASN A 117 7.50 12.80 1.51
C ASN A 117 8.49 11.68 1.17
N LEU A 118 9.79 11.94 1.30
CA LEU A 118 10.86 10.98 1.01
C LEU A 118 11.77 10.83 2.23
N MET A 119 12.23 9.61 2.50
CA MET A 119 13.24 9.33 3.52
C MET A 119 14.65 9.60 2.98
N ASN A 120 14.91 10.84 2.55
CA ASN A 120 16.20 11.30 2.01
C ASN A 120 16.70 10.51 0.78
N TYR A 121 15.76 10.01 -0.03
CA TYR A 121 16.04 9.34 -1.30
C TYR A 121 16.88 10.25 -2.24
N PRO A 122 17.89 9.73 -2.95
CA PRO A 122 18.19 8.31 -3.25
C PRO A 122 19.23 7.66 -2.33
N LYS A 123 19.55 8.25 -1.15
CA LYS A 123 20.50 7.63 -0.22
C LYS A 123 19.90 6.38 0.42
N LEU A 124 20.73 5.37 0.67
CA LEU A 124 20.35 4.21 1.48
C LEU A 124 19.79 4.68 2.81
N PHE A 125 18.63 4.12 3.20
CA PHE A 125 17.93 4.54 4.39
C PHE A 125 18.80 4.44 5.65
N GLN A 126 18.65 5.44 6.52
CA GLN A 126 19.23 5.50 7.85
C GLN A 126 18.18 6.03 8.82
N GLU A 127 18.20 5.57 10.07
CA GLU A 127 17.28 6.07 11.11
C GLU A 127 17.32 7.60 11.28
N SER A 128 18.46 8.24 11.05
CA SER A 128 18.60 9.70 11.13
C SER A 128 17.73 10.47 10.13
N PHE A 129 17.18 9.79 9.11
CA PHE A 129 16.31 10.39 8.09
C PHE A 129 14.86 10.50 8.52
N MET A 130 14.45 9.85 9.61
CA MET A 130 13.09 9.90 10.16
C MET A 130 12.98 10.84 11.38
N PHE A 131 11.75 11.21 11.71
CA PHE A 131 11.46 11.94 12.94
C PHE A 131 12.03 11.18 14.16
N ASN A 132 12.57 11.90 15.16
CA ASN A 132 13.10 11.26 16.36
C ASN A 132 11.96 10.88 17.31
N TYR A 133 11.47 9.64 17.25
CA TYR A 133 10.34 9.19 18.06
C TYR A 133 10.65 9.07 19.56
N SER A 134 11.93 8.97 19.94
CA SER A 134 12.33 8.93 21.36
C SER A 134 11.93 10.20 22.12
N VAL A 135 11.87 11.36 21.45
CA VAL A 135 11.48 12.64 22.09
C VAL A 135 10.01 12.71 22.46
N ILE A 136 9.18 11.81 21.93
CA ILE A 136 7.76 11.69 22.23
C ILE A 136 7.39 10.32 22.83
N ASN A 137 8.38 9.54 23.28
CA ASN A 137 8.20 8.20 23.84
C ASN A 137 7.39 7.24 22.94
N ARG A 138 7.58 7.35 21.61
CA ARG A 138 6.99 6.44 20.63
C ARG A 138 8.06 5.58 19.97
N ARG A 139 7.60 4.52 19.31
CA ARG A 139 8.39 3.69 18.38
C ARG A 139 7.62 3.55 17.08
N VAL A 140 8.32 3.43 15.97
CA VAL A 140 7.68 3.20 14.66
C VAL A 140 6.98 1.85 14.68
N GLU A 141 5.73 1.82 14.23
CA GLU A 141 4.95 0.59 14.03
C GLU A 141 4.71 0.37 12.53
N ILE A 142 4.51 1.44 11.75
CA ILE A 142 4.24 1.35 10.31
C ILE A 142 5.25 2.19 9.55
N PHE A 143 5.94 1.58 8.60
CA PHE A 143 6.82 2.28 7.67
C PHE A 143 6.31 2.05 6.25
N ALA A 144 5.91 3.12 5.56
CA ALA A 144 5.47 3.03 4.17
C ALA A 144 5.89 4.26 3.35
N VAL A 145 6.72 5.15 3.88
CA VAL A 145 7.19 6.34 3.13
C VAL A 145 8.30 5.93 2.16
N HIS A 146 8.34 6.55 0.99
CA HIS A 146 9.30 6.19 -0.06
C HIS A 146 10.77 6.36 0.42
N SER A 147 11.55 5.30 0.28
CA SER A 147 12.93 5.17 0.79
C SER A 147 13.72 4.19 -0.06
N ARG A 148 15.05 4.36 -0.12
CA ARG A 148 15.92 3.32 -0.66
C ARG A 148 16.27 2.34 0.46
N LEU A 149 15.97 1.06 0.27
CA LEU A 149 16.07 0.05 1.32
C LEU A 149 17.50 -0.06 1.88
N ASN A 150 17.59 -0.09 3.20
CA ASN A 150 18.72 -0.65 3.91
C ASN A 150 18.14 -1.67 4.89
N ILE A 151 18.19 -2.95 4.53
CA ILE A 151 17.45 -4.00 5.24
C ILE A 151 17.88 -4.11 6.71
N ASN A 152 19.18 -3.96 6.98
CA ASN A 152 19.73 -4.02 8.33
C ASN A 152 19.21 -2.87 9.20
N GLU A 153 19.20 -1.64 8.68
CA GLU A 153 18.67 -0.48 9.40
C GLU A 153 17.16 -0.61 9.64
N VAL A 154 16.41 -1.09 8.65
CA VAL A 154 14.96 -1.29 8.78
C VAL A 154 14.65 -2.35 9.84
N GLN A 155 15.32 -3.50 9.82
CA GLN A 155 15.15 -4.57 10.82
C GLN A 155 15.47 -4.09 12.23
N ARG A 156 16.43 -3.17 12.38
CA ARG A 156 16.80 -2.59 13.66
C ARG A 156 15.73 -1.65 14.22
N ILE A 157 15.09 -0.83 13.38
CA ILE A 157 14.10 0.16 13.85
C ILE A 157 12.69 -0.41 14.01
N MET A 158 12.35 -1.45 13.24
CA MET A 158 11.03 -2.04 13.25
C MET A 158 10.88 -3.01 14.43
N PRO A 159 9.70 -3.09 15.08
CA PRO A 159 9.48 -4.03 16.18
C PRO A 159 9.65 -5.49 15.75
N PRO A 160 9.92 -6.42 16.68
CA PRO A 160 9.87 -7.85 16.39
C PRO A 160 8.52 -8.28 15.80
N LYS A 161 8.53 -9.32 14.95
CA LYS A 161 7.35 -9.84 14.24
C LYS A 161 6.68 -8.81 13.31
N THR A 162 7.42 -7.81 12.84
CA THR A 162 6.95 -6.92 11.77
C THR A 162 6.72 -7.71 10.49
N LYS A 163 5.60 -7.46 9.80
CA LYS A 163 5.36 -7.98 8.45
C LYS A 163 6.06 -7.07 7.43
N PHE A 164 6.92 -7.67 6.63
CA PHE A 164 7.66 -6.99 5.56
C PHE A 164 6.99 -7.27 4.24
N ILE A 165 6.65 -6.21 3.51
CA ILE A 165 5.83 -6.26 2.32
C ILE A 165 6.46 -5.36 1.27
N THR A 166 6.37 -5.73 0.00
CA THR A 166 6.74 -4.86 -1.13
C THR A 166 5.76 -5.07 -2.25
N ILE A 167 5.86 -4.25 -3.29
CA ILE A 167 5.07 -4.37 -4.51
C ILE A 167 6.00 -4.26 -5.72
N LEU A 168 5.75 -5.07 -6.74
CA LEU A 168 6.46 -5.02 -8.01
C LEU A 168 5.46 -4.72 -9.14
N ARG A 169 6.01 -4.41 -10.31
CA ARG A 169 5.26 -4.18 -11.54
C ARG A 169 6.13 -4.62 -12.72
N HIS A 170 5.51 -4.99 -13.82
CA HIS A 170 6.24 -5.29 -15.05
C HIS A 170 7.15 -4.09 -15.42
N PRO A 171 8.47 -4.30 -15.63
CA PRO A 171 9.42 -3.20 -15.77
C PRO A 171 9.10 -2.25 -16.91
N LEU A 172 8.60 -2.76 -18.05
CA LEU A 172 8.18 -1.90 -19.18
C LEU A 172 7.13 -0.87 -18.74
N TYR A 173 6.05 -1.31 -18.09
CA TYR A 173 4.97 -0.42 -17.66
C TYR A 173 5.39 0.51 -16.53
N ALA A 174 6.25 0.04 -15.62
CA ALA A 174 6.81 0.88 -14.56
C ALA A 174 7.72 1.97 -15.14
N TRP A 175 8.57 1.61 -16.11
CA TRP A 175 9.54 2.51 -16.73
C TRP A 175 8.87 3.54 -17.64
N GLU A 176 7.93 3.12 -18.48
CA GLU A 176 7.04 4.03 -19.22
C GLU A 176 6.29 4.96 -18.25
N SER A 177 5.82 4.41 -17.11
CA SER A 177 5.13 5.21 -16.11
C SER A 177 6.03 6.28 -15.48
N ALA A 178 7.30 5.95 -15.28
CA ALA A 178 8.32 6.81 -14.71
C ALA A 178 8.80 7.86 -15.72
N TYR A 179 8.95 7.50 -16.99
CA TYR A 179 9.41 8.39 -18.05
C TYR A 179 8.57 9.67 -18.13
N ASP A 180 7.23 9.53 -18.13
CA ASP A 180 6.37 10.72 -18.11
C ASP A 180 6.35 11.38 -16.73
N TYR A 181 6.33 10.60 -15.65
CA TYR A 181 6.27 11.14 -14.28
C TYR A 181 7.44 12.10 -13.99
N PHE A 182 8.64 11.71 -14.40
CA PHE A 182 9.87 12.49 -14.23
C PHE A 182 10.13 13.48 -15.37
N ARG A 183 9.18 13.60 -16.31
CA ARG A 183 9.22 14.50 -17.49
C ARG A 183 10.50 14.34 -18.28
N ILE A 184 10.89 13.08 -18.54
CA ILE A 184 12.17 12.80 -19.20
C ILE A 184 12.17 13.34 -20.63
N SER A 185 11.05 13.23 -21.36
CA SER A 185 10.91 13.84 -22.68
C SER A 185 11.20 15.34 -22.68
N SER A 186 10.70 16.09 -21.70
CA SER A 186 10.99 17.53 -21.58
C SER A 186 12.45 17.83 -21.25
N LYS A 187 13.15 16.92 -20.56
CA LYS A 187 14.55 17.10 -20.16
C LYS A 187 15.55 16.72 -21.25
N THR A 188 15.20 15.74 -22.08
CA THR A 188 16.08 15.19 -23.11
C THR A 188 15.70 15.62 -24.52
N ASN A 189 14.49 16.19 -24.69
CA ASN A 189 13.84 16.41 -25.98
C ASN A 189 13.67 15.12 -26.80
N LEU A 190 13.51 13.97 -26.14
CA LEU A 190 13.31 12.67 -26.79
C LEU A 190 11.97 12.06 -26.36
N SER A 191 11.20 11.55 -27.32
CA SER A 191 10.11 10.62 -27.00
C SER A 191 10.67 9.33 -26.38
N ILE A 192 9.82 8.54 -25.73
CA ILE A 192 10.25 7.24 -25.17
C ILE A 192 10.83 6.32 -26.26
N GLU A 193 10.23 6.36 -27.46
CA GLU A 193 10.64 5.64 -28.67
C GLU A 193 12.07 6.03 -29.07
N SER A 194 12.32 7.32 -29.30
CA SER A 194 13.64 7.81 -29.71
C SER A 194 14.68 7.67 -28.60
N PHE A 195 14.26 7.77 -27.34
CA PHE A 195 15.14 7.58 -26.19
C PHE A 195 15.70 6.16 -26.14
N ALA A 196 14.89 5.13 -26.45
CA ALA A 196 15.30 3.74 -26.41
C ALA A 196 16.54 3.45 -27.29
N PHE A 197 16.76 4.23 -28.34
CA PHE A 197 17.87 4.07 -29.28
C PHE A 197 18.94 5.18 -29.18
N ASN A 198 18.83 6.10 -28.23
CA ASN A 198 19.81 7.17 -28.06
C ASN A 198 20.86 6.81 -27.01
N ASP A 199 22.03 6.35 -27.45
CA ASP A 199 23.09 5.88 -26.55
C ASP A 199 23.59 6.98 -25.59
N SER A 200 23.69 8.23 -26.03
CA SER A 200 24.09 9.35 -25.17
C SER A 200 23.09 9.55 -24.02
N ALA A 201 21.79 9.58 -24.33
CA ALA A 201 20.73 9.70 -23.33
C ALA A 201 20.69 8.51 -22.37
N ILE A 202 20.89 7.29 -22.88
CA ILE A 202 20.98 6.07 -22.07
C ILE A 202 22.15 6.15 -21.08
N GLN A 203 23.33 6.57 -21.54
CA GLN A 203 24.50 6.70 -20.66
C GLN A 203 24.32 7.81 -19.62
N MET A 204 23.71 8.93 -20.00
CA MET A 204 23.35 9.99 -19.05
C MET A 204 22.31 9.51 -18.02
N MET A 205 21.36 8.65 -18.41
CA MET A 205 20.38 8.06 -17.50
C MET A 205 21.05 7.07 -16.53
N ARG A 206 21.93 6.17 -17.02
CA ARG A 206 22.71 5.25 -16.18
C ARG A 206 23.55 5.99 -15.14
N GLY A 207 24.19 7.08 -15.57
CA GLY A 207 24.94 7.97 -14.67
C GLY A 207 24.09 8.88 -13.78
N ARG A 208 22.76 8.74 -13.78
CA ARG A 208 21.81 9.59 -13.03
C ARG A 208 21.97 11.10 -13.30
N LYS A 209 22.47 11.47 -14.47
CA LYS A 209 22.66 12.88 -14.89
C LYS A 209 21.36 13.54 -15.32
N ILE A 210 20.42 12.77 -15.89
CA ILE A 210 19.08 13.27 -16.29
C ILE A 210 18.14 13.37 -15.08
N SER A 211 18.25 12.41 -14.16
CA SER A 211 17.45 12.35 -12.96
C SER A 211 18.22 11.64 -11.87
N SER A 212 18.32 12.27 -10.69
CA SER A 212 18.85 11.61 -9.49
C SER A 212 17.88 10.55 -8.95
N TRP A 213 16.59 10.65 -9.29
CA TRP A 213 15.51 9.83 -8.72
C TRP A 213 14.95 8.78 -9.68
N PHE A 214 15.42 8.75 -10.93
CA PHE A 214 14.93 7.82 -11.96
C PHE A 214 16.09 7.33 -12.82
N GLY A 215 16.04 6.06 -13.20
CA GLY A 215 17.05 5.36 -13.98
C GLY A 215 16.52 4.04 -14.50
N PHE A 216 17.44 3.15 -14.88
CA PHE A 216 17.12 1.76 -15.18
C PHE A 216 17.18 0.90 -13.91
N ASN A 217 16.52 -0.25 -13.95
CA ASN A 217 16.47 -1.21 -12.83
C ASN A 217 16.02 -0.53 -11.52
N MET A 218 14.95 0.27 -11.60
CA MET A 218 14.50 1.12 -10.50
C MET A 218 13.98 0.32 -9.30
N MET A 219 13.32 -0.82 -9.51
CA MET A 219 12.86 -1.63 -8.38
C MET A 219 14.07 -2.24 -7.66
N TYR A 220 15.05 -2.75 -8.40
CA TYR A 220 16.34 -3.22 -7.87
C TYR A 220 17.08 -2.12 -7.10
N PHE A 221 17.10 -0.89 -7.63
CA PHE A 221 17.71 0.24 -6.94
C PHE A 221 16.97 0.61 -5.65
N ASP A 222 15.63 0.63 -5.67
CA ASP A 222 14.79 0.89 -4.50
C ASP A 222 14.99 -0.18 -3.42
N MET A 223 15.30 -1.44 -3.80
CA MET A 223 15.72 -2.52 -2.91
C MET A 223 17.11 -2.34 -2.29
N GLY A 224 17.79 -1.22 -2.56
CA GLY A 224 19.06 -0.87 -1.94
C GLY A 224 20.29 -1.27 -2.73
N PHE A 225 20.14 -1.89 -3.90
CA PHE A 225 21.27 -2.32 -4.71
C PHE A 225 21.76 -1.21 -5.65
N GLU A 226 22.98 -1.36 -6.15
CA GLU A 226 23.55 -0.57 -7.25
C GLU A 226 23.95 -1.52 -8.36
N GLU A 227 23.72 -1.10 -9.60
CA GLU A 227 24.08 -1.91 -10.75
C GLU A 227 25.61 -2.02 -10.85
N ASN A 228 26.12 -3.24 -10.80
CA ASN A 228 27.52 -3.56 -11.02
C ASN A 228 27.70 -4.02 -12.48
N PHE A 229 28.26 -3.16 -13.32
CA PHE A 229 28.46 -3.46 -14.74
C PHE A 229 29.48 -4.58 -15.03
N GLN A 230 30.20 -5.07 -14.00
CA GLN A 230 31.07 -6.25 -14.11
C GLN A 230 30.32 -7.57 -13.84
N GLU A 231 29.10 -7.52 -13.31
CA GLU A 231 28.28 -8.70 -13.03
C GLU A 231 27.14 -8.84 -14.03
N THR A 232 26.77 -10.08 -14.35
CA THR A 232 25.60 -10.32 -15.19
C THR A 232 24.32 -9.89 -14.47
N ALA A 233 23.31 -9.49 -15.25
CA ALA A 233 22.01 -9.13 -14.70
C ALA A 233 21.37 -10.28 -13.91
N GLU A 234 21.66 -11.54 -14.27
CA GLU A 234 21.19 -12.73 -13.57
C GLU A 234 21.72 -12.83 -12.14
N VAL A 235 23.03 -12.69 -11.96
CA VAL A 235 23.67 -12.73 -10.64
C VAL A 235 23.14 -11.60 -9.76
N GLN A 236 22.98 -10.40 -10.34
CA GLN A 236 22.46 -9.24 -9.64
C GLN A 236 20.99 -9.42 -9.23
N ALA A 237 20.15 -9.93 -10.15
CA ALA A 237 18.76 -10.24 -9.86
C ALA A 237 18.64 -11.29 -8.76
N GLN A 238 19.48 -12.33 -8.78
CA GLN A 238 19.46 -13.38 -7.77
C GLN A 238 19.76 -12.85 -6.36
N LYS A 239 20.68 -11.87 -6.22
CA LYS A 239 20.95 -11.22 -4.93
C LYS A 239 19.70 -10.52 -4.37
N ALA A 240 18.97 -9.80 -5.22
CA ALA A 240 17.73 -9.13 -4.81
C ALA A 240 16.59 -10.12 -4.53
N ILE A 241 16.44 -11.16 -5.35
CA ILE A 241 15.47 -12.24 -5.11
C ILE A 241 15.72 -12.89 -3.75
N SER A 242 16.96 -13.31 -3.48
CA SER A 242 17.31 -13.93 -2.20
C SER A 242 17.06 -12.99 -1.01
N MET A 243 17.38 -11.69 -1.15
CA MET A 243 17.09 -10.70 -0.11
C MET A 243 15.59 -10.58 0.15
N LEU A 244 14.76 -10.52 -0.90
CA LEU A 244 13.32 -10.45 -0.75
C LEU A 244 12.76 -11.74 -0.13
N GLU A 245 13.17 -12.92 -0.61
CA GLU A 245 12.66 -14.20 -0.08
C GLU A 245 13.02 -14.43 1.39
N GLN A 246 14.18 -13.98 1.83
CA GLN A 246 14.63 -14.14 3.21
C GLN A 246 13.93 -13.18 4.17
N ASN A 247 13.52 -12.00 3.70
CA ASN A 247 13.13 -10.91 4.59
C ASN A 247 11.67 -10.45 4.41
N PHE A 248 11.07 -10.67 3.25
CA PHE A 248 9.73 -10.21 2.92
C PHE A 248 8.72 -11.35 3.00
N HIS A 249 7.61 -11.08 3.67
CA HIS A 249 6.54 -12.05 3.89
C HIS A 249 5.61 -12.12 2.67
N LEU A 250 5.44 -11.00 1.96
CA LEU A 250 4.56 -10.92 0.80
C LEU A 250 5.10 -9.91 -0.22
N VAL A 251 5.14 -10.34 -1.48
CA VAL A 251 5.46 -9.50 -2.64
C VAL A 251 4.20 -9.36 -3.49
N LEU A 252 3.66 -8.15 -3.54
CA LEU A 252 2.45 -7.81 -4.30
C LEU A 252 2.79 -7.53 -5.76
N LEU A 253 1.81 -7.64 -6.67
CA LEU A 253 1.96 -7.30 -8.08
C LEU A 253 0.92 -6.28 -8.52
N ALA A 254 1.37 -5.19 -9.14
CA ALA A 254 0.50 -4.10 -9.55
C ALA A 254 -0.52 -4.50 -10.62
N GLU A 255 -0.18 -5.45 -11.49
CA GLU A 255 -1.05 -6.04 -12.52
C GLU A 255 -2.21 -6.84 -11.91
N PHE A 256 -2.04 -7.34 -10.69
CA PHE A 256 -3.01 -8.12 -9.93
C PHE A 256 -3.38 -7.38 -8.64
N MET A 257 -3.72 -6.09 -8.74
CA MET A 257 -3.89 -5.23 -7.57
C MET A 257 -5.00 -5.73 -6.64
N GLU A 258 -6.16 -6.11 -7.15
CA GLU A 258 -7.26 -6.63 -6.33
C GLU A 258 -6.88 -7.93 -5.62
N GLU A 259 -6.28 -8.90 -6.33
CA GLU A 259 -5.80 -10.15 -5.74
C GLU A 259 -4.70 -9.89 -4.71
N SER A 260 -3.79 -8.96 -5.01
CA SER A 260 -2.73 -8.50 -4.10
C SER A 260 -3.32 -7.94 -2.80
N LEU A 261 -4.39 -7.15 -2.89
CA LEU A 261 -5.08 -6.62 -1.71
C LEU A 261 -5.80 -7.70 -0.90
N VAL A 262 -6.37 -8.71 -1.56
CA VAL A 262 -6.96 -9.88 -0.88
C VAL A 262 -5.88 -10.70 -0.16
N LEU A 263 -4.74 -10.95 -0.80
CA LEU A 263 -3.60 -11.63 -0.15
C LEU A 263 -3.01 -10.79 0.98
N LEU A 264 -2.94 -9.46 0.82
CA LEU A 264 -2.49 -8.55 1.86
C LEU A 264 -3.42 -8.58 3.08
N ARG A 265 -4.74 -8.61 2.87
CA ARG A 265 -5.73 -8.80 3.93
C ARG A 265 -5.47 -10.06 4.73
N GLU A 266 -5.26 -11.18 4.03
CA GLU A 266 -4.99 -12.49 4.65
C GLU A 266 -3.70 -12.43 5.48
N GLU A 267 -2.61 -11.89 4.90
CA GLU A 267 -1.30 -11.80 5.55
C GLU A 267 -1.31 -10.89 6.80
N LEU A 268 -2.17 -9.87 6.81
CA LEU A 268 -2.29 -8.92 7.92
C LEU A 268 -3.38 -9.27 8.93
N CYS A 269 -4.22 -10.27 8.66
CA CYS A 269 -5.43 -10.56 9.44
C CYS A 269 -6.36 -9.35 9.55
N TRP A 270 -6.52 -8.61 8.44
CA TRP A 270 -7.36 -7.42 8.38
C TRP A 270 -8.75 -7.72 7.83
N LYS A 271 -9.67 -6.78 8.05
CA LYS A 271 -11.00 -6.83 7.45
C LYS A 271 -10.94 -6.40 5.97
N LEU A 272 -11.86 -6.90 5.14
CA LEU A 272 -11.88 -6.56 3.72
C LEU A 272 -12.21 -5.08 3.50
N GLU A 273 -13.03 -4.53 4.39
CA GLU A 273 -13.38 -3.11 4.47
C GLU A 273 -12.13 -2.22 4.62
N SER A 274 -11.11 -2.70 5.32
CA SER A 274 -9.84 -1.98 5.50
C SER A 274 -9.00 -1.94 4.22
N MET A 275 -9.25 -2.84 3.25
CA MET A 275 -8.56 -2.88 1.95
C MET A 275 -9.16 -1.96 0.90
N VAL A 276 -10.33 -1.36 1.16
CA VAL A 276 -10.95 -0.40 0.23
C VAL A 276 -9.93 0.68 -0.09
N ALA A 277 -9.67 0.94 -1.36
CA ALA A 277 -8.71 1.95 -1.76
C ALA A 277 -9.07 2.55 -3.11
N PHE A 278 -8.96 3.86 -3.21
CA PHE A 278 -9.04 4.53 -4.49
C PHE A 278 -7.67 4.48 -5.15
N ARG A 279 -7.65 4.18 -6.45
CA ARG A 279 -6.42 4.10 -7.23
C ARG A 279 -5.89 5.52 -7.48
N HIS A 280 -5.25 6.07 -6.46
CA HIS A 280 -4.61 7.38 -6.48
C HIS A 280 -3.52 7.42 -7.56
N ASN A 281 -3.52 8.49 -8.36
CA ASN A 281 -2.58 8.67 -9.48
C ASN A 281 -2.69 7.57 -10.56
N GLU A 282 -3.84 6.91 -10.68
CA GLU A 282 -4.12 6.05 -11.82
C GLU A 282 -4.06 6.88 -13.10
N ARG A 283 -3.31 6.39 -14.10
CA ARG A 283 -3.30 7.02 -15.41
C ARG A 283 -4.65 6.78 -16.06
N ASN A 284 -5.19 7.82 -16.67
CA ASN A 284 -6.36 7.64 -17.50
C ASN A 284 -5.99 6.75 -18.70
N LEU A 285 -6.45 5.50 -18.70
CA LEU A 285 -6.17 4.51 -19.75
C LEU A 285 -6.71 4.96 -21.11
N SER A 286 -7.75 5.81 -21.15
CA SER A 286 -8.26 6.39 -22.39
C SER A 286 -7.28 7.38 -23.06
N ILE A 287 -6.23 7.79 -22.35
CA ILE A 287 -5.19 8.72 -22.84
C ILE A 287 -3.89 7.98 -23.20
N ARG A 288 -3.76 6.68 -22.93
CA ARG A 288 -2.52 5.95 -23.23
C ARG A 288 -2.56 5.34 -24.63
N ILE A 289 -1.86 5.97 -25.56
CA ILE A 289 -1.11 5.28 -26.60
C ILE A 289 0.11 6.15 -27.02
N GLN A 290 1.23 6.10 -26.29
CA GLN A 290 2.50 6.12 -27.03
C GLN A 290 2.66 4.68 -27.49
N ILE A 291 2.21 4.39 -28.72
CA ILE A 291 2.60 3.14 -29.39
C ILE A 291 4.11 3.22 -29.43
N MET A 292 4.76 2.38 -28.64
CA MET A 292 6.14 2.06 -28.85
C MET A 292 6.21 0.96 -29.88
N SER A 293 7.24 0.98 -30.72
CA SER A 293 7.56 -0.17 -31.55
C SER A 293 7.94 -1.36 -30.66
N SER A 294 7.73 -2.58 -31.15
CA SER A 294 8.15 -3.80 -30.44
C SER A 294 9.67 -3.81 -30.20
N GLU A 295 10.44 -3.16 -31.09
CA GLU A 295 11.88 -2.96 -30.96
C GLU A 295 12.22 -2.03 -29.78
N ALA A 296 11.51 -0.91 -29.63
CA ALA A 296 11.71 0.01 -28.51
C ALA A 296 11.32 -0.64 -27.17
N GLU A 297 10.22 -1.41 -27.14
CA GLU A 297 9.82 -2.20 -25.97
C GLU A 297 10.92 -3.20 -25.57
N ALA A 298 11.42 -3.98 -26.53
CA ALA A 298 12.49 -4.94 -26.29
C ALA A 298 13.77 -4.25 -25.79
N ARG A 299 14.08 -3.06 -26.34
CA ARG A 299 15.25 -2.28 -25.93
C ARG A 299 15.12 -1.74 -24.51
N ILE A 300 13.95 -1.24 -24.12
CA ILE A 300 13.70 -0.79 -22.74
C ILE A 300 13.71 -1.96 -21.76
N LEU A 301 13.16 -3.11 -22.14
CA LEU A 301 13.24 -4.32 -21.32
C LEU A 301 14.68 -4.81 -21.14
N TYR A 302 15.48 -4.79 -22.21
CA TYR A 302 16.90 -5.13 -22.15
C TYR A 302 17.67 -4.21 -21.19
N LEU A 303 17.38 -2.90 -21.20
CA LEU A 303 17.99 -1.94 -20.28
C LEU A 303 17.53 -2.15 -18.82
N ASN A 304 16.39 -2.82 -18.60
CA ASN A 304 15.83 -3.15 -17.28
C ASN A 304 15.85 -4.67 -17.01
N ASP A 305 16.84 -5.41 -17.51
CA ASP A 305 16.87 -6.88 -17.43
C ASP A 305 16.88 -7.42 -15.99
N ILE A 306 17.54 -6.72 -15.05
CA ILE A 306 17.58 -7.12 -13.64
C ILE A 306 16.16 -7.10 -13.07
N ASP A 307 15.45 -5.98 -13.25
CA ASP A 307 14.07 -5.84 -12.80
C ASP A 307 13.14 -6.86 -13.48
N MET A 308 13.36 -7.19 -14.76
CA MET A 308 12.57 -8.18 -15.49
C MET A 308 12.74 -9.58 -14.91
N ARG A 309 13.96 -9.97 -14.56
CA ARG A 309 14.24 -11.26 -13.92
C ARG A 309 13.61 -11.36 -12.53
N ILE A 310 13.73 -10.30 -11.72
CA ILE A 310 13.08 -10.22 -10.41
C ILE A 310 11.55 -10.34 -10.57
N TYR A 311 10.97 -9.58 -11.49
CA TYR A 311 9.53 -9.62 -11.74
C TYR A 311 9.04 -11.00 -12.17
N LYS A 312 9.73 -11.68 -13.10
CA LYS A 312 9.36 -13.03 -13.56
C LYS A 312 9.34 -14.03 -12.39
N HIS A 313 10.39 -14.03 -11.57
CA HIS A 313 10.47 -14.90 -10.40
C HIS A 313 9.28 -14.71 -9.46
N PHE A 314 8.97 -13.47 -9.09
CA PHE A 314 7.86 -13.19 -8.19
C PHE A 314 6.49 -13.32 -8.84
N LEU A 315 6.37 -13.21 -10.17
CA LEU A 315 5.15 -13.55 -10.89
C LEU A 315 4.81 -15.02 -10.74
N GLU A 316 5.78 -15.91 -10.96
CA GLU A 316 5.58 -17.36 -10.79
C GLU A 316 5.18 -17.69 -9.36
N LYS A 317 5.88 -17.14 -8.35
CA LYS A 317 5.50 -17.32 -6.95
C LYS A 317 4.13 -16.75 -6.62
N PHE A 318 3.77 -15.60 -7.19
CA PHE A 318 2.47 -14.98 -6.97
C PHE A 318 1.35 -15.85 -7.53
N LEU A 319 1.52 -16.42 -8.73
CA LEU A 319 0.55 -17.35 -9.31
C LEU A 319 0.34 -18.58 -8.41
N HIS A 320 1.41 -19.12 -7.82
CA HIS A 320 1.31 -20.18 -6.83
C HIS A 320 0.60 -19.76 -5.54
N LEU A 321 0.78 -18.52 -5.07
CA LEU A 321 0.01 -17.98 -3.95
C LEU A 321 -1.49 -17.92 -4.26
N LEU A 322 -1.86 -17.53 -5.49
CA LEU A 322 -3.26 -17.53 -5.93
C LEU A 322 -3.86 -18.95 -5.94
N ASP A 323 -3.09 -19.94 -6.41
CA ASP A 323 -3.52 -21.34 -6.40
C ASP A 323 -3.68 -21.86 -4.96
N LYS A 324 -2.72 -21.56 -4.08
CA LYS A 324 -2.76 -21.96 -2.67
C LYS A 324 -3.92 -21.30 -1.90
N PHE A 325 -4.23 -20.04 -2.19
CA PHE A 325 -5.39 -19.35 -1.61
C PHE A 325 -6.71 -19.93 -2.11
N GLY A 326 -6.71 -20.51 -3.31
CA GLY A 326 -7.85 -21.09 -3.99
C GLY A 326 -8.50 -20.10 -4.96
N ARG A 327 -8.52 -20.46 -6.25
CA ARG A 327 -9.02 -19.58 -7.34
C ARG A 327 -10.48 -19.17 -7.16
N GLY A 328 -11.34 -20.08 -6.72
CA GLY A 328 -12.76 -19.77 -6.44
C GLY A 328 -12.94 -18.81 -5.25
N ARG A 329 -12.21 -19.04 -4.15
CA ARG A 329 -12.19 -18.12 -3.00
C ARG A 329 -11.67 -16.74 -3.41
N MET A 330 -10.57 -16.70 -4.18
CA MET A 330 -9.98 -15.47 -4.69
C MET A 330 -10.96 -14.68 -5.54
N PHE A 331 -11.65 -15.33 -6.49
CA PHE A 331 -12.67 -14.69 -7.31
C PHE A 331 -13.74 -14.01 -6.45
N ASN A 332 -14.28 -14.73 -5.47
CA ASN A 332 -15.33 -14.19 -4.58
C ASN A 332 -14.85 -12.99 -3.74
N GLU A 333 -13.66 -13.09 -3.13
CA GLU A 333 -13.07 -12.01 -2.33
C GLU A 333 -12.75 -10.77 -3.19
N VAL A 334 -12.27 -10.96 -4.42
CA VAL A 334 -12.03 -9.88 -5.38
C VAL A 334 -13.34 -9.19 -5.77
N GLN A 335 -14.42 -9.94 -6.06
CA GLN A 335 -15.73 -9.34 -6.35
C GLN A 335 -16.27 -8.56 -5.15
N ALA A 336 -16.14 -9.12 -3.95
CA ALA A 336 -16.53 -8.47 -2.70
C ALA A 336 -15.75 -7.16 -2.45
N LEU A 337 -14.45 -7.13 -2.78
CA LEU A 337 -13.62 -5.93 -2.71
C LEU A 337 -14.02 -4.89 -3.76
N LYS A 338 -14.26 -5.31 -5.01
CA LYS A 338 -14.70 -4.42 -6.10
C LYS A 338 -16.05 -3.78 -5.81
N LEU A 339 -16.99 -4.51 -5.22
CA LEU A 339 -18.28 -3.97 -4.77
C LEU A 339 -18.10 -2.89 -3.70
N ARG A 340 -17.26 -3.14 -2.68
CA ARG A 340 -16.97 -2.15 -1.63
C ARG A 340 -16.25 -0.91 -2.18
N ASN A 341 -15.31 -1.08 -3.10
CA ASN A 341 -14.64 0.02 -3.77
C ASN A 341 -15.61 0.88 -4.57
N ARG A 342 -16.57 0.27 -5.28
CA ARG A 342 -17.63 1.00 -6.00
C ARG A 342 -18.53 1.76 -5.03
N PHE A 343 -19.05 1.09 -4.01
CA PHE A 343 -19.90 1.72 -2.99
C PHE A 343 -19.27 2.98 -2.38
N TRP A 344 -18.01 2.87 -1.93
CA TRP A 344 -17.32 4.03 -1.36
C TRP A 344 -16.93 5.07 -2.42
N SER A 345 -16.62 4.66 -3.65
CA SER A 345 -16.37 5.60 -4.75
C SER A 345 -17.59 6.47 -5.01
N ASP A 346 -18.77 5.86 -5.11
CA ASP A 346 -20.02 6.54 -5.47
C ASP A 346 -20.45 7.54 -4.38
N ILE A 347 -20.14 7.25 -3.12
CA ILE A 347 -20.40 8.15 -1.98
C ILE A 347 -19.34 9.25 -1.90
N CYS A 348 -18.05 8.90 -2.01
CA CYS A 348 -16.98 9.81 -1.65
C CYS A 348 -16.53 10.74 -2.78
N ILE A 349 -16.73 10.36 -4.05
CA ILE A 349 -16.16 11.05 -5.21
C ILE A 349 -17.29 11.72 -5.99
N ALA A 350 -17.38 13.05 -5.90
CA ALA A 350 -18.33 13.81 -6.71
C ALA A 350 -17.88 13.94 -8.17
N GLU A 351 -16.57 14.11 -8.39
CA GLU A 351 -16.01 14.30 -9.72
C GLU A 351 -14.63 13.67 -9.85
N ARG A 352 -14.31 13.18 -11.06
CA ARG A 352 -12.99 12.70 -11.44
C ARG A 352 -12.39 13.67 -12.45
N LYS A 353 -11.38 14.43 -12.03
CA LYS A 353 -10.69 15.41 -12.89
C LYS A 353 -9.36 14.86 -13.39
N GLN A 354 -8.89 15.41 -14.50
CA GLN A 354 -7.53 15.17 -14.96
C GLN A 354 -6.54 15.93 -14.07
N GLY A 355 -5.77 15.18 -13.30
CA GLY A 355 -4.64 15.67 -12.52
C GLY A 355 -3.36 15.79 -13.34
N ILE A 356 -2.27 16.13 -12.67
CA ILE A 356 -0.94 16.31 -13.26
C ILE A 356 -0.51 15.02 -13.99
N LEU A 357 0.04 15.16 -15.21
CA LEU A 357 0.58 14.05 -16.02
C LEU A 357 -0.49 12.98 -16.34
N ASN A 358 -1.70 13.43 -16.71
CA ASN A 358 -2.82 12.59 -17.14
C ASN A 358 -3.28 11.57 -16.09
N THR A 359 -3.06 11.89 -14.81
CA THR A 359 -3.55 11.10 -13.69
C THR A 359 -5.00 11.44 -13.38
N ILE A 360 -5.73 10.55 -12.71
CA ILE A 360 -7.06 10.84 -12.18
C ILE A 360 -6.92 11.46 -10.80
N GLU A 361 -7.53 12.63 -10.61
CA GLU A 361 -7.68 13.30 -9.32
C GLU A 361 -9.14 13.21 -8.85
N PHE A 362 -9.32 12.74 -7.62
CA PHE A 362 -10.64 12.62 -7.00
C PHE A 362 -11.02 13.94 -6.33
N VAL A 363 -12.15 14.49 -6.74
CA VAL A 363 -12.79 15.61 -6.04
C VAL A 363 -13.75 15.02 -5.01
N PRO A 364 -13.50 15.23 -3.70
CA PRO A 364 -14.40 14.75 -2.67
C PRO A 364 -15.80 15.37 -2.82
N GLY A 365 -16.83 14.59 -2.52
CA GLY A 365 -18.19 15.12 -2.41
C GLY A 365 -18.36 16.10 -1.25
N GLN A 366 -19.40 16.94 -1.32
CA GLN A 366 -19.81 17.77 -0.19
C GLN A 366 -20.61 16.92 0.81
N GLU A 367 -20.51 17.22 2.10
CA GLU A 367 -21.27 16.54 3.18
C GLU A 367 -21.08 15.01 3.22
N VAL A 368 -19.90 14.54 2.80
CA VAL A 368 -19.57 13.11 2.79
C VAL A 368 -19.17 12.59 4.17
N PRO A 369 -19.33 11.28 4.44
CA PRO A 369 -18.85 10.68 5.68
C PRO A 369 -17.33 10.90 5.86
N SER A 370 -16.87 11.08 7.10
CA SER A 370 -15.45 11.38 7.41
C SER A 370 -14.44 10.33 6.92
N ILE A 371 -14.90 9.11 6.63
CA ILE A 371 -14.06 8.08 6.01
C ILE A 371 -13.63 8.46 4.58
N CYS A 372 -14.44 9.26 3.87
CA CYS A 372 -14.12 9.75 2.53
C CYS A 372 -12.91 10.68 2.54
N ASP A 373 -12.75 11.51 3.56
CA ASP A 373 -11.55 12.33 3.74
C ASP A 373 -10.31 11.44 3.78
N ARG A 374 -10.35 10.37 4.57
CA ARG A 374 -9.24 9.42 4.70
C ARG A 374 -8.96 8.64 3.41
N LEU A 375 -10.02 8.19 2.73
CA LEU A 375 -9.92 7.46 1.45
C LEU A 375 -9.33 8.32 0.33
N THR A 376 -9.63 9.62 0.33
CA THR A 376 -9.17 10.56 -0.72
C THR A 376 -7.86 11.27 -0.35
N LEU A 377 -7.41 11.21 0.91
CA LEU A 377 -6.23 11.94 1.38
C LEU A 377 -4.93 11.45 0.71
N LYS A 378 -4.25 12.39 0.05
CA LYS A 378 -2.96 12.16 -0.60
C LYS A 378 -1.83 11.97 0.43
N GLU A 379 -0.78 11.28 0.00
CA GLU A 379 0.41 10.97 0.80
C GLU A 379 1.03 12.18 1.50
N VAL A 380 1.26 13.27 0.75
CA VAL A 380 1.83 14.50 1.31
C VAL A 380 0.98 15.08 2.45
N HIS A 381 -0.34 14.96 2.38
CA HIS A 381 -1.25 15.44 3.41
C HIS A 381 -1.29 14.50 4.61
N TYR A 382 -1.23 13.19 4.39
CA TYR A 382 -1.07 12.21 5.46
C TYR A 382 0.20 12.44 6.26
N ILE A 383 1.35 12.61 5.58
CA ILE A 383 2.63 12.89 6.24
C ILE A 383 2.56 14.20 7.02
N ARG A 384 1.94 15.25 6.47
CA ARG A 384 1.74 16.53 7.17
C ARG A 384 0.85 16.38 8.41
N LYS A 385 -0.23 15.58 8.31
CA LYS A 385 -1.15 15.29 9.43
C LYS A 385 -0.39 14.62 10.58
N PHE A 386 0.33 13.54 10.31
CA PHE A 386 1.13 12.85 11.33
C PHE A 386 2.26 13.71 11.90
N ARG A 387 2.93 14.51 11.07
CA ARG A 387 3.93 15.47 11.54
C ARG A 387 3.35 16.45 12.56
N THR A 388 2.20 17.03 12.25
CA THR A 388 1.51 18.00 13.11
C THR A 388 1.13 17.36 14.45
N ARG A 389 0.68 16.10 14.42
CA ARG A 389 0.40 15.32 15.62
C ARG A 389 1.66 15.11 16.47
N TYR A 390 2.76 14.63 15.90
CA TYR A 390 4.00 14.38 16.66
C TYR A 390 4.62 15.66 17.22
N ILE A 391 4.56 16.78 16.48
CA ILE A 391 4.97 18.08 17.01
C ILE A 391 4.08 18.49 18.19
N SER A 392 2.75 18.33 18.08
CA SER A 392 1.82 18.63 19.17
C SER A 392 2.10 17.81 20.44
N GLU A 393 2.36 16.51 20.29
CA GLU A 393 2.74 15.63 21.39
C GLU A 393 4.06 16.06 22.06
N LEU A 394 5.05 16.46 21.26
CA LEU A 394 6.31 17.00 21.75
C LEU A 394 6.08 18.25 22.61
N TRP A 395 5.30 19.22 22.12
CA TRP A 395 4.95 20.43 22.86
C TRP A 395 4.21 20.13 24.16
N TRP A 396 3.30 19.16 24.14
CA TRP A 396 2.57 18.75 25.33
C TRP A 396 3.49 18.13 26.39
N ASN A 397 4.42 17.27 25.98
CA ASN A 397 5.45 16.70 26.86
C ASN A 397 6.34 17.80 27.48
N PHE A 398 6.75 18.80 26.71
CA PHE A 398 7.48 19.96 27.22
C PHE A 398 6.67 20.77 28.26
N ARG A 399 5.39 21.05 28.00
CA ARG A 399 4.51 21.77 28.95
C ARG A 399 4.31 21.01 30.25
N LYS A 400 4.15 19.68 30.20
CA LYS A 400 4.03 18.83 31.40
C LYS A 400 5.27 18.90 32.28
N ARG A 401 6.47 18.88 31.70
CA ARG A 401 7.73 19.00 32.44
C ARG A 401 7.89 20.34 33.15
N ARG A 402 7.27 21.41 32.64
CA ARG A 402 7.31 22.77 33.22
C ARG A 402 6.24 23.05 34.29
N ARG A 403 5.24 22.18 34.50
CA ARG A 403 4.29 22.37 35.61
C ARG A 403 5.03 22.20 36.94
N PRO A 404 4.99 23.18 37.86
CA PRO A 404 5.58 23.04 39.18
C PRO A 404 5.00 21.79 39.85
N ARG A 405 5.85 20.90 40.37
CA ARG A 405 5.40 19.86 41.29
C ARG A 405 4.86 20.59 42.52
N LEU A 406 3.54 20.72 42.65
CA LEU A 406 2.90 21.09 43.90
C LEU A 406 3.40 20.08 44.96
N ARG A 407 4.36 20.51 45.77
CA ARG A 407 4.83 19.76 46.94
C ARG A 407 3.60 19.53 47.81
N ARG A 408 3.08 18.30 47.84
CA ARG A 408 2.24 17.84 48.95
C ARG A 408 3.08 18.00 50.22
N LYS A 409 2.87 19.09 50.96
CA LYS A 409 3.33 19.21 52.34
C LYS A 409 2.53 18.17 53.14
N ASN A 410 3.13 17.01 53.39
CA ASN A 410 2.65 16.09 54.41
C ASN A 410 2.75 16.80 55.76
N ARG A 411 1.63 17.31 56.26
CA ARG A 411 1.43 17.64 57.68
C ARG A 411 1.20 16.31 58.42
N LYS A 412 2.28 15.63 58.79
CA LYS A 412 2.27 14.55 59.79
C LYS A 412 3.62 14.51 60.50
N SER A 413 3.76 15.36 61.51
CA SER A 413 4.59 15.14 62.70
C SER A 413 4.13 16.16 63.74
N ASP A 414 4.20 15.77 65.00
CA ASP A 414 3.95 16.57 66.22
C ASP A 414 2.56 16.40 66.87
N ILE A 415 2.12 15.16 67.04
CA ILE A 415 1.44 14.74 68.27
C ILE A 415 1.91 13.32 68.60
N VAL A 416 2.68 13.19 69.68
CA VAL A 416 2.80 12.08 70.66
C VAL A 416 4.24 12.00 71.17
N SER A 417 4.50 12.76 72.23
CA SER A 417 5.43 12.41 73.32
C SER A 417 5.33 13.44 74.44
N ARG A 418 4.13 13.56 75.06
CA ARG A 418 4.04 14.17 76.39
C ARG A 418 4.27 13.09 77.44
N ASN A 419 5.40 13.26 78.11
CA ASN A 419 5.88 12.61 79.32
C ASN A 419 4.78 12.01 80.22
N ARG A 420 4.87 10.70 80.42
CA ARG A 420 4.47 10.05 81.68
C ARG A 420 5.47 10.44 82.75
N GLN A 421 5.05 11.25 83.72
CA GLN A 421 5.56 11.19 85.09
C GLN A 421 4.63 11.97 86.02
N GLY A 422 4.13 11.27 87.05
CA GLY A 422 3.66 11.87 88.29
C GLY A 422 2.16 12.13 88.41
N HIS A 423 1.40 11.13 88.83
CA HIS A 423 0.29 11.39 89.75
C HIS A 423 0.33 10.39 90.91
N LYS A 424 0.63 10.93 92.08
CA LYS A 424 0.47 10.30 93.38
C LYS A 424 -1.03 10.30 93.73
N ASP A 425 -1.52 9.18 94.21
CA ASP A 425 -2.72 9.11 95.05
C ASP A 425 -2.43 9.68 96.44
N PRO A 426 -3.34 10.46 97.03
CA PRO A 426 -3.48 10.58 98.46
C PRO A 426 -4.69 9.77 98.94
N LYS A 427 -4.43 8.74 99.75
CA LYS A 427 -5.42 8.24 100.70
C LYS A 427 -5.69 9.32 101.75
N GLY A 428 -6.97 9.63 102.00
CA GLY A 428 -7.43 10.17 103.29
C GLY A 428 -8.46 11.30 103.22
N ARG A 429 -9.75 10.95 103.18
CA ARG A 429 -10.74 11.24 104.25
C ARG A 429 -12.17 10.86 103.81
N VAL A 430 -12.77 10.05 104.69
CA VAL A 430 -14.20 9.73 104.94
C VAL A 430 -15.01 9.16 103.79
#